data_AF-A0A8I1PKT8-F1
#
_entry.id   AF-A0A8I1PKT8-F1
#
_cell.length_a   1.000
_cell.length_b   1.000
_cell.length_c   1.000
_cell.angle_alpha   90.00
_cell.angle_beta   90.00
_cell.angle_gamma   90.00
#
_symmetry.space_group_name_H-M   'P 1'
#
loop_
_entity.id
_entity.type
_entity.pdbx_description
1 polymer ?
#
loop_
_entity_poly.entity_id
_entity_poly.type
_entity_poly.pdbx_seq_one_letter_code
_entity_poly.pdbx_strand_id
1 'polypeptide(L)' 'ICDFAADSRHANPWAADLYQRARARNHDHPHAVRVLARAWVGVIWACWTTHSPYQPDRHRALQRVLNQDQPTAA' A
#
# COMPACT_ATOMS: atom_id res chain seq x y z
N ILE A 1 -13.88 -4.28 -0.83
CA ILE A 1 -12.63 -3.52 -0.58
C ILE A 1 -11.48 -4.41 -0.10
N CYS A 2 -11.74 -5.41 0.75
CA CYS A 2 -10.71 -6.37 1.16
C CYS A 2 -10.17 -7.20 -0.01
N ASP A 3 -11.02 -7.65 -0.94
CA ASP A 3 -10.58 -8.41 -2.12
C ASP A 3 -9.71 -7.55 -3.06
N PHE A 4 -10.16 -6.33 -3.36
CA PHE A 4 -9.34 -5.33 -4.06
C PHE A 4 -7.99 -5.09 -3.37
N ALA A 5 -8.00 -4.93 -2.04
CA ALA A 5 -6.78 -4.75 -1.26
C ALA A 5 -5.85 -5.98 -1.39
N ALA A 6 -6.41 -7.19 -1.30
CA ALA A 6 -5.65 -8.43 -1.47
C ALA A 6 -5.01 -8.53 -2.87
N ASP A 7 -5.72 -8.17 -3.94
CA ASP A 7 -5.18 -8.20 -5.31
C ASP A 7 -4.15 -7.08 -5.56
N SER A 8 -4.37 -5.90 -4.96
CA SER A 8 -3.51 -4.72 -5.14
C SER A 8 -2.04 -4.96 -4.74
N ARG A 9 -1.78 -5.93 -3.85
CA ARG A 9 -0.43 -6.32 -3.42
C ARG A 9 0.43 -6.85 -4.58
N HIS A 10 -0.18 -7.36 -5.64
CA HIS A 10 0.54 -7.87 -6.81
C HIS A 10 0.95 -6.74 -7.77
N ALA A 11 0.17 -5.66 -7.83
CA ALA A 11 0.38 -4.56 -8.74
C ALA A 11 1.12 -3.36 -8.11
N ASN A 12 1.09 -3.23 -6.77
CA ASN A 12 1.64 -2.09 -6.07
C ASN A 12 2.67 -2.51 -5.00
N PRO A 13 3.95 -2.13 -5.14
CA PRO A 13 5.00 -2.55 -4.21
C PRO A 13 4.78 -2.03 -2.78
N TRP A 14 4.14 -0.88 -2.60
CA TRP A 14 3.74 -0.42 -1.26
C TRP A 14 2.68 -1.31 -0.61
N ALA A 15 1.71 -1.79 -1.39
CA ALA A 15 0.69 -2.70 -0.88
C ALA A 15 1.30 -4.05 -0.51
N ALA A 16 2.29 -4.52 -1.29
CA ALA A 16 3.08 -5.71 -0.98
C ALA A 16 3.85 -5.54 0.34
N ASP A 17 4.62 -4.46 0.48
CA ASP A 17 5.39 -4.17 1.70
C ASP A 17 4.49 -4.08 2.94
N LEU A 18 3.36 -3.37 2.85
CA LEU A 18 2.43 -3.24 3.98
C LEU A 18 1.82 -4.60 4.38
N TYR A 19 1.50 -5.45 3.40
CA TYR A 19 1.04 -6.81 3.63
C TYR A 19 2.13 -7.68 4.28
N GLN A 20 3.37 -7.61 3.77
CA GLN A 20 4.50 -8.37 4.32
C GLN A 20 4.84 -7.95 5.74
N ARG A 21 4.83 -6.65 6.05
CA ARG A 21 5.03 -6.14 7.42
C ARG A 21 3.95 -6.64 8.38
N ALA A 22 2.70 -6.70 7.92
CA ALA A 22 1.62 -7.26 8.75
C ALA A 22 1.82 -8.77 8.99
N ARG A 23 2.23 -9.53 7.98
CA ARG A 23 2.58 -10.95 8.11
C ARG A 23 3.80 -11.19 9.01
N ALA A 24 4.83 -10.35 8.89
CA ALA A 24 6.04 -10.42 9.71
C ALA A 24 5.76 -10.18 11.20
N ARG A 25 4.70 -9.43 11.53
CA ARG A 25 4.21 -9.24 12.90
C ARG A 25 3.37 -10.41 13.42
N ASN A 26 3.35 -11.54 12.71
CA ASN A 26 2.59 -12.73 13.05
C ASN A 26 1.07 -12.57 12.97
N HIS A 27 0.56 -11.61 12.18
CA HIS A 27 -0.87 -11.46 11.95
C HIS A 27 -1.37 -12.44 10.88
N ASP A 28 -2.58 -12.98 11.10
CA ASP A 28 -3.27 -13.81 10.13
C ASP A 28 -3.59 -13.05 8.83
N HIS A 29 -3.69 -13.79 7.72
CA HIS A 29 -4.02 -13.25 6.40
C HIS A 29 -5.23 -12.28 6.40
N PRO A 30 -6.41 -12.64 6.95
CA PRO A 30 -7.56 -11.72 7.00
C PRO A 30 -7.29 -10.46 7.85
N HIS A 31 -6.40 -10.52 8.83
CA HIS A 31 -6.00 -9.32 9.56
C HIS A 31 -5.06 -8.44 8.73
N ALA A 32 -4.07 -9.04 8.06
CA ALA A 32 -3.16 -8.32 7.16
C ALA A 32 -3.93 -7.61 6.02
N VAL A 33 -4.91 -8.29 5.42
CA VAL A 33 -5.76 -7.70 4.36
C VAL A 33 -6.60 -6.54 4.91
N ARG A 34 -7.11 -6.62 6.14
CA ARG A 34 -7.86 -5.51 6.77
C ARG A 34 -6.99 -4.27 7.02
N VAL A 35 -5.74 -4.46 7.42
CA VAL A 35 -4.77 -3.36 7.57
C VAL A 35 -4.52 -2.68 6.22
N LEU A 36 -4.34 -3.48 5.16
CA LEU A 36 -4.16 -2.97 3.80
C LEU A 36 -5.41 -2.26 3.26
N ALA A 37 -6.60 -2.82 3.48
CA ALA A 37 -7.85 -2.21 3.08
C ALA A 37 -8.06 -0.85 3.76
N ARG A 38 -7.78 -0.74 5.08
CA ARG A 38 -7.84 0.53 5.80
C ARG A 38 -6.90 1.58 5.21
N ALA A 39 -5.69 1.18 4.80
CA ALA A 39 -4.75 2.10 4.17
C ALA A 39 -5.27 2.60 2.81
N TRP A 40 -5.84 1.71 1.99
CA TRP A 40 -6.46 2.08 0.72
C TRP A 40 -7.67 2.99 0.85
N VAL A 41 -8.49 2.82 1.89
CA VAL A 41 -9.61 3.74 2.17
C VAL A 41 -9.10 5.18 2.32
N GLY A 42 -7.99 5.39 3.01
CA GLY A 42 -7.39 6.72 3.15
C GLY A 42 -6.95 7.33 1.82
N VAL A 43 -6.40 6.51 0.92
CA VAL A 43 -5.98 6.95 -0.43
C VAL A 43 -7.21 7.31 -1.27
N ILE A 44 -8.22 6.44 -1.33
CA ILE A 44 -9.46 6.68 -2.08
C ILE A 44 -10.16 7.94 -1.56
N TRP A 45 -10.23 8.11 -0.25
CA TRP A 45 -10.78 9.31 0.37
C TRP A 45 -10.02 10.57 -0.04
N ALA A 46 -8.68 10.55 -0.02
CA ALA A 46 -7.87 11.69 -0.45
C ALA A 46 -8.06 12.02 -1.94
N CYS A 47 -8.16 11.01 -2.80
CA CYS A 47 -8.47 11.19 -4.22
C CYS A 47 -9.84 11.87 -4.40
N TRP A 48 -10.83 11.44 -3.62
CA TRP A 48 -12.18 12.01 -3.66
C TRP A 48 -12.19 13.46 -3.19
N THR A 49 -11.57 13.77 -2.04
CA THR A 49 -11.53 15.14 -1.50
C THR A 49 -10.76 16.10 -2.42
N THR A 50 -9.67 15.64 -3.03
CA THR A 50 -8.80 16.48 -3.88
C THR A 50 -9.27 16.52 -5.34
N HIS A 51 -10.34 15.81 -5.69
CA HIS A 51 -10.84 15.63 -7.07
C HIS A 51 -9.73 15.31 -8.07
N SER A 52 -8.71 14.58 -7.61
CA SER A 52 -7.53 14.25 -8.39
C SER A 52 -7.45 12.73 -8.53
N PRO A 53 -7.15 12.21 -9.73
CA PRO A 53 -6.95 10.78 -9.91
C PRO A 53 -5.75 10.31 -9.09
N TYR A 54 -5.69 9.00 -8.84
CA TYR A 54 -4.57 8.40 -8.12
C TYR A 54 -3.25 8.66 -8.88
N GLN A 55 -2.35 9.44 -8.26
CA GLN A 55 -1.02 9.73 -8.79
C GLN A 55 0.04 9.06 -7.90
N PRO A 56 0.79 8.06 -8.42
CA PRO A 56 1.85 7.37 -7.66
C PRO A 56 2.92 8.32 -7.11
N ASP A 57 3.19 9.43 -7.79
CA ASP A 57 4.19 10.43 -7.41
C ASP A 57 3.81 11.18 -6.13
N ARG A 58 2.50 11.39 -5.91
CA ARG A 58 1.97 12.07 -4.72
C ARG A 58 1.79 11.11 -3.54
N HIS A 59 1.89 9.81 -3.78
CA HIS A 59 1.73 8.80 -2.76
C HIS A 59 3.02 8.65 -1.94
N ARG A 60 3.20 9.52 -0.95
CA ARG A 60 4.42 9.59 -0.11
C ARG A 60 4.83 8.24 0.51
N ALA A 61 3.86 7.40 0.89
CA ALA A 61 4.16 6.09 1.46
C ALA A 61 4.75 5.12 0.41
N LEU A 62 4.25 5.17 -0.83
CA LEU A 62 4.84 4.46 -1.96
C LEU A 62 6.23 5.00 -2.31
N GLN A 63 6.41 6.32 -2.33
CA GLN A 63 7.72 6.93 -2.58
C GLN A 63 8.77 6.49 -1.55
N ARG A 64 8.39 6.32 -0.28
CA ARG A 64 9.31 5.75 0.73
C ARG A 64 9.70 4.32 0.41
N VAL A 65 8.74 3.45 0.06
CA VAL A 65 9.05 2.05 -0.28
C VAL A 65 9.94 1.98 -1.51
N LEU A 66 9.63 2.73 -2.57
CA LEU A 66 10.45 2.80 -3.78
C LEU A 66 11.88 3.31 -3.49
N ASN A 67 12.04 4.32 -2.65
CA ASN A 67 13.36 4.82 -2.25
C ASN A 67 14.11 3.85 -1.31
N GLN A 68 13.39 3.00 -0.57
CA GLN A 68 13.98 1.94 0.25
C GLN A 68 14.42 0.73 -0.59
N ASP A 69 13.67 0.41 -1.64
CA ASP A 69 13.97 -0.68 -2.59
C ASP A 69 14.99 -0.29 -3.67
N GLN A 70 15.31 1.00 -3.84
CA GLN A 70 16.46 1.42 -4.64
C GLN A 70 17.74 0.87 -3.97
N PRO A 71 18.37 -0.18 -4.53
CA PRO A 71 19.65 -0.62 -4.02
C PRO A 71 20.60 0.54 -4.19
N THR A 72 21.39 0.87 -3.17
CA THR A 72 22.53 1.76 -3.34
C THR A 72 23.40 1.15 -4.44
N ALA A 73 23.28 1.66 -5.66
CA ALA A 73 24.14 1.30 -6.77
C ALA A 73 25.52 1.86 -6.42
N ALA A 74 26.38 0.95 -5.95
CA ALA A 74 27.79 1.19 -5.66
C ALA A 74 28.61 1.22 -6.96
#